data_AF-A0A1Z8MR54-F1
#
_entry.id   AF-A0A1Z8MR54-F1
#
_cell.length_a   1.000
_cell.length_b   1.000
_cell.length_c   1.000
_cell.angle_alpha   90.00
_cell.angle_beta   90.00
_cell.angle_gamma   90.00
#
_symmetry.space_group_name_H-M   'P 1'
#
loop_
_entity.id
_entity.type
_entity.pdbx_description
1 polymer ?
#
loop_
_entity_poly.entity_id
_entity_poly.type
_entity_poly.pdbx_seq_one_letter_code
_entity_poly.pdbx_strand_id
1 'polypeptide(L)'
;LVVWKSPNAFVRLEKTSGPHGFRGDVRFERHVNQQYSLVGRGPDLRNVRELYLRLERRGNQFSGYASSDGVTWVSCGQTNVGMGNPVQIGMHTLCPGNIPPTLTRFEYFRLFKRKMDATEFMYRQTNVARGGRVSDREFQSRRADLATRALRDIN
;
A
#
# COMPACT_ATOMS: atom_id res chain seq x y z
N LEU A 1 5.84 0.14 -3.79
CA LEU A 1 4.62 -0.62 -3.45
C LEU A 1 3.78 0.17 -2.44
N VAL A 2 2.48 0.33 -2.66
CA VAL A 2 1.59 1.12 -1.78
C VAL A 2 0.32 0.34 -1.44
N VAL A 3 -0.17 0.49 -0.20
CA VAL A 3 -1.55 0.23 0.17
C VAL A 3 -2.21 1.54 0.56
N TRP A 4 -3.26 1.92 -0.15
CA TRP A 4 -3.88 3.24 -0.10
C TRP A 4 -5.36 3.15 0.26
N LYS A 5 -5.81 3.99 1.19
CA LYS A 5 -7.23 4.17 1.53
C LYS A 5 -7.71 5.56 1.20
N SER A 6 -6.91 6.57 1.54
CA SER A 6 -7.17 7.98 1.30
C SER A 6 -5.84 8.75 1.38
N PRO A 7 -5.82 10.06 1.04
CA PRO A 7 -4.64 10.90 1.27
C PRO A 7 -4.17 10.92 2.74
N ASN A 8 -5.10 10.72 3.67
CA ASN A 8 -4.85 10.71 5.12
C ASN A 8 -4.62 9.30 5.69
N ALA A 9 -4.60 8.25 4.86
CA ALA A 9 -4.39 6.88 5.34
C ALA A 9 -3.80 6.00 4.24
N PHE A 10 -2.48 5.84 4.26
CA PHE A 10 -1.77 4.88 3.42
C PHE A 10 -0.46 4.41 4.06
N VAL A 11 0.02 3.27 3.59
CA VAL A 11 1.39 2.81 3.88
C VAL A 11 2.11 2.57 2.56
N ARG A 12 3.40 2.86 2.53
CA ARG A 12 4.22 2.62 1.34
C ARG A 12 5.54 1.98 1.70
N LEU A 13 5.97 1.05 0.84
CA LEU A 13 7.26 0.41 0.88
C LEU A 13 7.98 0.76 -0.41
N GLU A 14 9.14 1.41 -0.31
CA GLU A 14 9.82 2.02 -1.44
C GLU A 14 11.33 1.84 -1.39
N LYS A 15 11.95 1.86 -2.57
CA LYS A 15 13.40 2.00 -2.75
C LYS A 15 13.67 3.41 -3.21
N THR A 16 14.57 4.09 -2.52
CA THR A 16 14.91 5.47 -2.86
C THR A 16 16.15 5.51 -3.75
N SER A 17 16.14 6.34 -4.80
CA SER A 17 17.14 6.32 -5.89
C SER A 17 17.83 7.66 -6.17
N GLY A 18 17.42 8.76 -5.51
CA GLY A 18 17.96 10.10 -5.75
C GLY A 18 19.19 10.48 -4.92
N PRO A 19 19.88 11.60 -5.23
CA PRO A 19 20.98 12.16 -4.47
C PRO A 19 20.47 12.86 -3.20
N HIS A 20 20.05 12.07 -2.22
CA HIS A 20 19.58 12.53 -0.92
C HIS A 20 20.14 11.64 0.19
N GLY A 21 20.07 12.06 1.46
CA GLY A 21 20.74 11.37 2.58
C GLY A 21 20.36 9.88 2.75
N PHE A 22 19.17 9.50 2.30
CA PHE A 22 18.66 8.13 2.36
C PHE A 22 18.84 7.34 1.05
N ARG A 23 19.72 7.79 0.13
CA ARG A 23 19.91 7.16 -1.19
C ARG A 23 20.13 5.66 -1.07
N GLY A 24 19.32 4.90 -1.79
CA GLY A 24 19.42 3.46 -1.83
C GLY A 24 18.68 2.75 -0.70
N ASP A 25 18.15 3.46 0.30
CA ASP A 25 17.44 2.78 1.38
C ASP A 25 16.11 2.18 0.88
N VAL A 26 15.78 1.01 1.39
CA VAL A 26 14.42 0.47 1.37
C VAL A 26 13.71 0.98 2.61
N ARG A 27 12.60 1.70 2.45
CA ARG A 27 11.89 2.38 3.53
C ARG A 27 10.45 1.90 3.59
N PHE A 28 10.02 1.49 4.78
CA PHE A 28 8.61 1.26 5.07
C PHE A 28 8.06 2.46 5.84
N GLU A 29 7.03 3.08 5.29
CA GLU A 29 6.51 4.37 5.74
C GLU A 29 5.01 4.30 6.01
N ARG A 30 4.59 4.98 7.08
CA ARG A 30 3.19 5.16 7.48
C ARG A 30 2.80 6.61 7.31
N HIS A 31 1.64 6.83 6.69
CA HIS A 31 1.05 8.15 6.49
C HIS A 31 -0.40 8.11 6.97
N VAL A 32 -0.65 8.69 8.16
CA VAL A 32 -1.98 8.70 8.79
C VAL A 32 -2.26 10.07 9.39
N ASN A 33 -3.44 10.64 9.13
CA ASN A 33 -3.84 11.96 9.63
C ASN A 33 -2.78 13.03 9.28
N GLN A 34 -2.31 13.03 8.03
CA GLN A 34 -1.22 13.89 7.53
C GLN A 34 0.13 13.72 8.25
N GLN A 35 0.23 12.78 9.19
CA GLN A 35 1.46 12.50 9.90
C GLN A 35 2.25 11.39 9.23
N TYR A 36 3.50 11.74 8.90
CA TYR A 36 4.51 10.83 8.42
C TYR A 36 5.18 10.08 9.59
N SER A 37 5.48 8.78 9.39
CA SER A 37 6.36 8.02 10.26
C SER A 37 7.20 7.01 9.46
N LEU A 38 8.52 7.00 9.69
CA LEU A 38 9.37 5.90 9.24
C LEU A 38 9.10 4.68 10.12
N VAL A 39 8.48 3.64 9.57
CA VAL A 39 8.22 2.38 10.28
C VAL A 39 9.51 1.59 10.43
N GLY A 40 10.33 1.55 9.38
CA GLY A 40 11.61 0.86 9.40
C GLY A 40 12.29 0.83 8.04
N ARG A 41 13.43 0.15 8.00
CA ARG A 41 14.29 0.04 6.81
C ARG A 41 14.63 -1.41 6.54
N GLY A 42 14.79 -1.77 5.27
CA GLY A 42 15.36 -3.06 4.89
C GLY A 42 16.88 -3.05 5.11
N PRO A 43 17.44 -3.89 6.00
CA PRO A 43 18.89 -3.95 6.23
C PRO A 43 19.61 -4.48 4.98
N ASP A 44 20.85 -4.04 4.76
CA ASP A 44 21.77 -4.56 3.73
C ASP A 44 21.29 -4.53 2.26
N LEU A 45 20.24 -3.75 1.96
CA LEU A 45 19.68 -3.65 0.61
C LEU A 45 20.07 -2.37 -0.14
N ARG A 46 20.96 -1.55 0.45
CA ARG A 46 21.26 -0.19 -0.05
C ARG A 46 21.82 -0.20 -1.49
N ASN A 47 22.71 -1.14 -1.77
CA ASN A 47 23.45 -1.25 -3.03
C ASN A 47 22.85 -2.28 -4.01
N VAL A 48 21.66 -2.80 -3.71
CA VAL A 48 20.96 -3.75 -4.56
C VAL A 48 20.27 -3.01 -5.72
N ARG A 49 20.46 -3.50 -6.94
CA ARG A 49 19.91 -2.91 -8.19
C ARG A 49 18.52 -3.45 -8.53
N GLU A 50 18.32 -4.75 -8.39
CA GLU A 50 17.05 -5.43 -8.63
C GLU A 50 16.47 -5.87 -7.29
N LEU A 51 15.23 -5.48 -7.01
CA LEU A 51 14.67 -5.62 -5.68
C LEU A 51 13.22 -6.11 -5.74
N TYR A 52 12.92 -7.07 -4.88
CA TYR A 52 11.57 -7.56 -4.65
C TYR A 52 11.01 -6.90 -3.40
N LEU A 53 9.77 -6.41 -3.49
CA LEU A 53 9.05 -5.79 -2.39
C LEU A 53 7.80 -6.59 -2.07
N ARG A 54 7.51 -6.77 -0.77
CA ARG A 54 6.32 -7.45 -0.28
C ARG A 54 5.69 -6.64 0.85
N LEU A 55 4.38 -6.42 0.76
CA LEU A 55 3.55 -5.91 1.85
C LEU A 55 2.52 -6.96 2.20
N GLU A 56 2.47 -7.33 3.48
CA GLU A 56 1.44 -8.20 4.03
C GLU A 56 0.48 -7.37 4.88
N ARG A 57 -0.82 -7.62 4.73
CA ARG A 57 -1.86 -7.05 5.60
C ARG A 57 -2.61 -8.17 6.32
N ARG A 58 -2.70 -8.08 7.65
CA ARG A 58 -3.51 -8.97 8.51
C ARG A 58 -4.39 -8.11 9.41
N GLY A 59 -5.67 -7.97 9.06
CA GLY A 59 -6.56 -7.02 9.72
C GLY A 59 -6.08 -5.58 9.55
N ASN A 60 -5.69 -4.94 10.66
CA ASN A 60 -5.10 -3.59 10.68
C ASN A 60 -3.58 -3.57 10.72
N GLN A 61 -2.92 -4.73 10.83
CA GLN A 61 -1.47 -4.84 10.88
C GLN A 61 -0.90 -4.92 9.45
N PHE A 62 0.14 -4.15 9.19
CA PHE A 62 0.89 -4.12 7.94
C PHE A 62 2.36 -4.42 8.20
N SER A 63 2.91 -5.37 7.45
CA SER A 63 4.32 -5.79 7.55
C SER A 63 5.00 -5.60 6.19
N GLY A 64 6.14 -4.91 6.19
CA GLY A 64 6.96 -4.69 5.01
C GLY A 64 8.15 -5.64 4.96
N TYR A 65 8.41 -6.21 3.79
CA TYR A 65 9.58 -7.04 3.54
C TYR A 65 10.20 -6.70 2.20
N ALA A 66 11.52 -6.87 2.10
CA ALA A 66 12.24 -6.73 0.86
C ALA A 66 13.24 -7.86 0.69
N SER A 67 13.66 -8.09 -0.54
CA SER A 67 14.54 -9.18 -0.92
C SER A 67 15.35 -8.82 -2.16
N SER A 68 16.61 -9.24 -2.20
CA SER A 68 17.51 -9.10 -3.35
C SER A 68 17.45 -10.29 -4.31
N ASP A 69 16.91 -11.43 -3.88
CA ASP A 69 16.90 -12.70 -4.63
C ASP A 69 15.48 -13.25 -4.87
N GLY A 70 14.45 -12.64 -4.27
CA GLY A 70 13.06 -13.09 -4.31
C GLY A 70 12.76 -14.30 -3.42
N VAL A 71 13.77 -14.83 -2.72
CA VAL A 71 13.71 -16.05 -1.90
C VAL A 71 13.90 -15.72 -0.42
N THR A 72 14.95 -14.98 -0.10
CA THR A 72 15.31 -14.57 1.26
C THR A 72 14.73 -13.19 1.53
N TRP A 73 13.82 -13.09 2.51
CA TRP A 73 13.09 -11.86 2.82
C TRP A 73 13.56 -11.25 4.14
N VAL A 74 14.02 -10.00 4.09
CA VAL A 74 14.35 -9.23 5.29
C VAL A 74 13.18 -8.34 5.69
N SER A 75 12.95 -8.20 7.00
CA SER A 75 11.90 -7.33 7.53
C SER A 75 12.29 -5.86 7.37
N CYS A 76 11.33 -5.03 6.95
CA CYS A 76 11.42 -3.58 6.95
C CYS A 76 10.59 -2.95 8.08
N GLY A 77 10.06 -3.76 8.99
CA GLY A 77 9.23 -3.33 10.11
C GLY A 77 7.73 -3.60 9.93
N GLN A 78 6.97 -3.26 10.96
CA GLN A 78 5.55 -3.50 11.05
C GLN A 78 4.84 -2.30 11.68
N THR A 79 3.62 -2.01 11.23
CA THR A 79 2.79 -0.95 11.81
C THR A 79 1.31 -1.32 11.81
N ASN A 80 0.50 -0.60 12.60
CA ASN A 80 -0.95 -0.77 12.65
C ASN A 80 -1.64 0.47 12.06
N VAL A 81 -2.54 0.25 11.10
CA VAL A 81 -3.38 1.28 10.47
C VAL A 81 -4.79 0.75 10.26
N GLY A 82 -5.78 1.42 10.86
CA GLY A 82 -7.19 1.11 10.65
C GLY A 82 -7.70 1.63 9.31
N MET A 83 -7.60 0.82 8.24
CA MET A 83 -8.07 1.24 6.90
C MET A 83 -9.46 0.75 6.53
N GLY A 84 -9.99 -0.26 7.24
CA GLY A 84 -11.19 -0.97 6.81
C GLY A 84 -11.06 -1.60 5.42
N ASN A 85 -12.19 -1.93 4.80
CA ASN A 85 -12.29 -2.39 3.41
C ASN A 85 -13.28 -1.51 2.63
N PRO A 86 -13.11 -1.32 1.31
CA PRO A 86 -11.96 -1.74 0.50
C PRO A 86 -10.74 -0.82 0.69
N VAL A 87 -9.58 -1.30 0.24
CA VAL A 87 -8.34 -0.53 0.04
C VAL A 87 -7.85 -0.73 -1.39
N GLN A 88 -7.08 0.24 -1.90
CA GLN A 88 -6.35 0.10 -3.15
C GLN A 88 -4.92 -0.37 -2.86
N ILE A 89 -4.36 -1.12 -3.79
CA ILE A 89 -2.98 -1.57 -3.74
C ILE A 89 -2.34 -1.34 -5.10
N GLY A 90 -1.05 -1.04 -5.13
CA GLY A 90 -0.39 -0.84 -6.42
C GLY A 90 1.08 -0.47 -6.34
N MET A 91 1.61 -0.20 -7.53
CA MET A 91 2.95 0.32 -7.73
C MET A 91 2.91 1.84 -7.58
N HIS A 92 4.01 2.42 -7.11
CA HIS A 92 4.14 3.87 -7.02
C HIS A 92 5.58 4.27 -7.35
N THR A 93 5.74 5.47 -7.86
CA THR A 93 7.02 6.13 -8.11
C THR A 93 6.88 7.57 -7.67
N LEU A 94 7.94 8.13 -7.10
CA LEU A 94 7.97 9.54 -6.71
C LEU A 94 9.30 10.17 -7.11
N CYS A 95 9.24 11.41 -7.56
CA CYS A 95 10.40 12.22 -7.87
C CYS A 95 10.16 13.59 -7.22
N PRO A 96 10.61 13.82 -5.99
CA PRO A 96 10.54 15.15 -5.38
C PRO A 96 11.46 16.08 -6.17
N GLY A 97 11.05 17.34 -6.32
CA GLY A 97 11.67 18.30 -7.25
C GLY A 97 13.18 18.50 -7.07
N ASN A 98 13.83 19.01 -8.14
CA ASN A 98 15.28 19.19 -8.29
C ASN A 98 16.16 17.93 -8.28
N ILE A 99 15.57 16.74 -8.51
CA ILE A 99 16.32 15.49 -8.68
C ILE A 99 16.22 15.05 -10.15
N PRO A 100 17.32 14.61 -10.80
CA PRO A 100 17.25 14.04 -12.14
C PRO A 100 16.22 12.91 -12.22
N PRO A 101 15.42 12.84 -13.30
CA PRO A 101 14.43 11.78 -13.44
C PRO A 101 15.11 10.41 -13.39
N THR A 102 14.52 9.49 -12.64
CA THR A 102 14.98 8.10 -12.60
C THR A 102 13.98 7.22 -13.34
N LEU A 103 14.48 6.30 -14.16
CA LEU A 103 13.65 5.27 -14.76
C LEU A 103 13.39 4.19 -13.71
N THR A 104 12.13 3.96 -13.37
CA THR A 104 11.72 2.82 -12.54
C THR A 104 10.97 1.83 -13.41
N ARG A 105 11.46 0.59 -13.46
CA ARG A 105 10.80 -0.52 -14.15
C ARG A 105 10.25 -1.50 -13.12
N PHE A 106 8.98 -1.84 -13.24
CA PHE A 106 8.38 -2.95 -12.53
C PHE A 106 8.19 -4.10 -13.52
N GLU A 107 8.77 -5.25 -13.22
CA GLU A 107 8.69 -6.41 -14.10
C GLU A 107 7.34 -7.12 -13.94
N TYR A 108 6.95 -7.41 -12.69
CA TYR A 108 5.69 -8.07 -12.41
C TYR A 108 5.07 -7.59 -11.09
N PHE A 109 3.78 -7.85 -10.95
CA PHE A 109 3.01 -7.62 -9.73
C PHE A 109 2.19 -8.87 -9.42
N ARG A 110 2.22 -9.32 -8.16
CA ARG A 110 1.43 -10.45 -7.68
C ARG A 110 0.59 -10.04 -6.49
N LEU A 111 -0.69 -10.42 -6.51
CA LEU A 111 -1.60 -10.26 -5.39
C LEU A 111 -1.99 -11.63 -4.86
N PHE A 112 -1.64 -11.88 -3.60
CA PHE A 112 -2.03 -13.08 -2.89
C PHE A 112 -3.15 -12.77 -1.90
N LYS A 113 -4.12 -13.68 -1.80
CA LYS A 113 -5.14 -13.66 -0.77
C LYS A 113 -5.08 -14.98 -0.03
N ARG A 114 -5.15 -14.96 1.31
CA ARG A 114 -5.23 -16.23 2.06
C ARG A 114 -6.51 -16.95 1.64
N LYS A 115 -6.44 -18.27 1.53
CA LYS A 115 -7.56 -19.12 1.08
C LYS A 115 -8.85 -18.83 1.87
N MET A 116 -8.74 -18.63 3.18
CA MET A 116 -9.88 -18.30 4.05
C MET A 116 -10.46 -16.90 3.76
N ASP A 117 -9.61 -15.88 3.62
CA ASP A 117 -10.05 -14.51 3.29
C ASP A 117 -10.71 -14.46 1.89
N ALA A 118 -10.23 -15.27 0.95
CA ALA A 118 -10.80 -15.40 -0.39
C ALA A 118 -12.20 -16.05 -0.33
N THR A 119 -12.33 -17.12 0.46
CA THR A 119 -13.60 -17.82 0.66
C THR A 119 -14.65 -16.92 1.32
N GLU A 120 -14.28 -16.19 2.37
CA GLU A 120 -15.17 -15.24 3.05
C GLU A 120 -15.61 -14.10 2.12
N PHE A 121 -14.68 -13.55 1.33
CA PHE A 121 -15.01 -12.52 0.35
C PHE A 121 -16.00 -13.02 -0.69
N MET A 122 -15.76 -14.21 -1.27
CA MET A 122 -16.68 -14.82 -2.23
C MET A 122 -18.06 -15.07 -1.60
N TYR A 123 -18.13 -15.58 -0.37
CA TYR A 123 -19.37 -15.79 0.37
C TYR A 123 -20.15 -14.49 0.59
N ARG A 124 -19.47 -13.42 1.02
CA ARG A 124 -20.09 -12.09 1.18
C ARG A 124 -20.57 -11.55 -0.17
N GLN A 125 -19.79 -11.71 -1.24
CA GLN A 125 -20.16 -11.23 -2.57
C GLN A 125 -21.35 -12.00 -3.15
N THR A 126 -21.40 -13.32 -2.95
CA THR A 126 -22.55 -14.15 -3.36
C THR A 126 -23.81 -13.82 -2.57
N ASN A 127 -23.69 -13.54 -1.27
CA ASN A 127 -24.85 -13.15 -0.45
C ASN A 127 -25.33 -11.73 -0.73
N VAL A 128 -24.44 -10.79 -1.06
CA VAL A 128 -24.82 -9.46 -1.58
C VAL A 128 -25.50 -9.58 -2.94
N ALA A 129 -25.00 -10.45 -3.83
CA ALA A 129 -25.65 -10.70 -5.13
C ALA A 129 -27.02 -11.38 -5.00
N ARG A 130 -27.23 -12.21 -3.97
CA ARG A 130 -28.54 -12.81 -3.64
C ARG A 130 -29.46 -11.88 -2.85
N GLY A 131 -28.92 -10.88 -2.14
CA GLY A 131 -29.65 -9.93 -1.30
C GLY A 131 -30.15 -8.66 -2.01
N GLY A 132 -30.12 -8.62 -3.34
CA GLY A 132 -30.55 -7.47 -4.14
C GLY A 132 -29.37 -6.67 -4.69
N ARG A 133 -29.34 -6.48 -6.01
CA ARG A 133 -28.34 -5.64 -6.69
C ARG A 133 -28.43 -4.23 -6.11
N VAL A 134 -27.38 -3.81 -5.40
CA VAL A 134 -27.18 -2.39 -5.07
C VAL A 134 -27.19 -1.63 -6.39
N SER A 135 -28.14 -0.70 -6.54
CA SER A 135 -28.31 0.02 -7.79
C SER A 135 -27.09 0.91 -8.06
N ASP A 136 -26.77 1.18 -9.34
CA ASP A 136 -25.67 2.08 -9.71
C ASP A 136 -25.78 3.45 -9.04
N ARG A 137 -27.02 3.88 -8.77
CA ARG A 137 -27.34 5.10 -8.03
C ARG A 137 -26.87 5.07 -6.57
N GLU A 138 -27.07 3.96 -5.88
CA GLU A 138 -26.58 3.78 -4.51
C GLU A 138 -25.06 3.66 -4.46
N PHE A 139 -24.44 3.04 -5.47
CA PHE A 139 -22.99 2.99 -5.57
C PHE A 139 -22.39 4.39 -5.77
N GLN A 140 -22.97 5.20 -6.66
CA GLN A 140 -22.56 6.58 -6.87
C GLN A 140 -22.79 7.45 -5.63
N SER A 141 -23.93 7.29 -4.95
CA SER A 141 -24.23 8.01 -3.70
C SER A 141 -23.23 7.66 -2.60
N ARG A 142 -22.88 6.37 -2.42
CA ARG A 142 -21.84 5.96 -1.45
C ARG A 142 -20.47 6.52 -1.81
N ARG A 143 -20.13 6.61 -3.10
CA ARG A 143 -18.87 7.23 -3.53
C ARG A 143 -18.85 8.74 -3.29
N ALA A 144 -19.96 9.43 -3.54
CA ALA A 144 -20.10 10.86 -3.27
C ALA A 144 -19.99 11.13 -1.76
N ASP A 145 -20.67 10.35 -0.93
CA ASP A 145 -20.59 10.47 0.53
C ASP A 145 -19.18 10.23 1.07
N LEU A 146 -18.47 9.23 0.53
CA LEU A 146 -17.07 8.97 0.88
C LEU A 146 -16.15 10.11 0.45
N ALA A 147 -16.39 10.73 -0.71
CA ALA A 147 -15.64 11.89 -1.18
C ALA A 147 -15.92 13.13 -0.33
N THR A 148 -17.19 13.39 0.02
CA THR A 148 -17.59 14.50 0.91
C THR A 148 -17.04 14.33 2.31
N ARG A 149 -17.02 13.10 2.86
CA ARG A 149 -16.39 12.81 4.16
C ARG A 149 -14.87 13.02 4.09
N ALA A 150 -14.23 12.53 3.03
CA ALA A 150 -12.80 12.75 2.82
C ALA A 150 -12.44 14.24 2.69
N LEU A 151 -13.32 15.08 2.12
CA LEU A 151 -13.14 16.53 2.04
C LEU A 151 -13.33 17.24 3.39
N ARG A 152 -14.19 16.71 4.26
CA ARG A 152 -14.38 17.25 5.63
C ARG A 152 -13.18 16.97 6.53
N ASP A 153 -12.47 15.86 6.31
CA ASP A 153 -11.27 15.49 7.07
C ASP A 153 -9.99 16.24 6.59
N ILE A 154 -10.12 17.22 5.69
CA ILE A 154 -9.01 18.01 5.12
C ILE A 154 -9.02 19.48 5.62
N ASN A 155 -10.03 19.89 6.40
CA ASN A 155 -10.11 21.21 7.03
C ASN A 155 -9.83 21.16 8.52
#